data_AF-A0A2E2RNC9-F1
#
_entry.id   AF-A0A2E2RNC9-F1
#
_cell.length_a   1.000
_cell.length_b   1.000
_cell.length_c   1.000
_cell.angle_alpha   90.00
_cell.angle_beta   90.00
_cell.angle_gamma   90.00
#
_symmetry.space_group_name_H-M   'P 1'
#
loop_
_entity.id
_entity.type
_entity.pdbx_description
1 polymer ?
#
loop_
_entity_poly.entity_id
_entity_poly.type
_entity_poly.pdbx_seq_one_letter_code
_entity_poly.pdbx_strand_id
1 'polypeptide(L)'
;MEDDPFESIDNQAIAEAIAYQNAIDFDAAGPKAPHGAIPYKGVVIDSRWNVLAEFRSMRSIVDELSELMRARIASIWCDSNCTANYIVTVKPGKFAVDLPEAVEAAIVSVCGGHNGIMIESNSVGGDVILDCNWCEGPEV
;
A
#
# COMPACT_ATOMS: atom_id res chain seq x y z
N MET A 1 43.92 -24.58 -12.20
CA MET A 1 43.05 -23.43 -12.52
C MET A 1 41.67 -23.98 -12.25
N GLU A 2 41.14 -23.70 -11.07
CA GLU A 2 39.82 -24.20 -10.66
C GLU A 2 38.81 -23.39 -11.46
N ASP A 3 37.97 -24.08 -12.24
CA ASP A 3 36.85 -23.46 -12.94
C ASP A 3 35.93 -22.82 -11.91
N ASP A 4 35.72 -21.51 -12.03
CA ASP A 4 34.81 -20.76 -11.17
C ASP A 4 33.36 -21.20 -11.50
N PRO A 5 32.63 -21.81 -10.56
CA PRO A 5 31.28 -22.36 -10.81
C PRO A 5 30.23 -21.27 -11.14
N PHE A 6 30.61 -19.99 -11.15
CA PHE A 6 29.76 -18.87 -11.56
C PHE A 6 30.00 -18.40 -13.01
N GLU A 7 30.94 -18.98 -13.76
CA GLU A 7 31.11 -18.67 -15.18
C GLU A 7 29.98 -19.28 -16.03
N SER A 8 29.18 -18.39 -16.63
CA SER A 8 28.03 -18.61 -17.52
C SER A 8 26.64 -18.72 -16.87
N ILE A 9 26.31 -17.76 -16.00
CA ILE A 9 24.91 -17.37 -15.86
C ILE A 9 24.45 -16.78 -17.21
N ASP A 10 23.60 -17.51 -17.93
CA ASP A 10 22.99 -17.03 -19.17
C ASP A 10 21.99 -15.90 -18.87
N ASN A 11 22.47 -14.66 -19.02
CA ASN A 11 21.67 -13.46 -18.82
C ASN A 11 20.40 -13.42 -19.70
N GLN A 12 20.42 -14.11 -20.85
CA GLN A 12 19.26 -14.22 -21.73
C GLN A 12 18.19 -15.12 -21.10
N ALA A 13 18.57 -16.31 -20.62
CA ALA A 13 17.68 -17.21 -19.91
C ALA A 13 17.11 -16.59 -18.62
N ILE A 14 17.91 -15.79 -17.90
CA ILE A 14 17.44 -15.01 -16.75
C ILE A 14 16.40 -13.97 -17.18
N ALA A 15 16.67 -13.20 -18.24
CA ALA A 15 15.74 -12.18 -18.71
C ALA A 15 14.41 -12.79 -19.18
N GLU A 16 14.44 -13.95 -19.84
CA GLU A 16 13.25 -14.69 -20.26
C GLU A 16 12.47 -15.27 -19.07
N ALA A 17 13.17 -15.81 -18.07
CA ALA A 17 12.53 -16.29 -16.84
C ALA A 17 11.87 -15.13 -16.06
N ILE A 18 12.52 -13.97 -15.98
CA ILE A 18 11.95 -12.75 -15.38
C ILE A 18 10.74 -12.29 -16.17
N ALA A 19 10.81 -12.25 -17.50
CA ALA A 19 9.70 -11.85 -18.35
C ALA A 19 8.49 -12.80 -18.21
N TYR A 20 8.74 -14.11 -18.17
CA TYR A 20 7.72 -15.13 -17.97
C TYR A 20 7.06 -15.03 -16.59
N GLN A 21 7.86 -14.88 -15.53
CA GLN A 21 7.34 -14.67 -14.18
C GLN A 21 6.54 -13.36 -14.09
N ASN A 22 7.02 -12.28 -14.68
CA ASN A 22 6.29 -11.02 -14.76
C ASN A 22 4.95 -11.16 -15.50
N ALA A 23 4.89 -12.00 -16.54
CA ALA A 23 3.66 -12.28 -17.27
C ALA A 23 2.66 -13.09 -16.42
N ILE A 24 3.12 -14.10 -15.67
CA ILE A 24 2.30 -14.83 -14.70
C ILE A 24 1.78 -13.88 -13.62
N ASP A 25 2.66 -13.04 -13.07
CA ASP A 25 2.30 -12.08 -12.03
C ASP A 25 1.33 -11.01 -12.56
N PHE A 26 1.43 -10.65 -13.84
CA PHE A 26 0.50 -9.76 -14.52
C PHE A 26 -0.87 -10.41 -14.72
N ASP A 27 -0.92 -11.66 -15.17
CA ASP A 27 -2.17 -12.40 -15.35
C ASP A 27 -2.88 -12.64 -14.01
N ALA A 28 -2.12 -12.88 -12.94
CA ALA A 28 -2.65 -13.10 -11.60
C ALA A 28 -3.10 -11.81 -10.89
N ALA A 29 -2.28 -10.74 -10.95
CA ALA A 29 -2.54 -9.51 -10.19
C ALA A 29 -3.22 -8.40 -11.02
N GLY A 30 -3.17 -8.47 -12.35
CA GLY A 30 -3.67 -7.46 -13.26
C GLY A 30 -2.65 -6.37 -13.61
N PRO A 31 -3.09 -5.32 -14.33
CA PRO A 31 -2.18 -4.34 -14.92
C PRO A 31 -1.40 -3.56 -13.86
N LYS A 32 -0.10 -3.45 -14.07
CA LYS A 32 0.82 -2.65 -13.24
C LYS A 32 0.74 -1.17 -13.61
N ALA A 33 0.87 -0.31 -12.61
CA ALA A 33 1.04 1.12 -12.82
C ALA A 33 2.43 1.39 -13.45
N PRO A 34 2.52 2.32 -14.43
CA PRO A 34 3.79 2.61 -15.11
C PRO A 34 4.82 3.35 -14.23
N HIS A 35 4.42 3.81 -13.05
CA HIS A 35 5.23 4.57 -12.11
C HIS A 35 4.93 4.07 -10.68
N GLY A 36 5.95 3.98 -9.82
CA GLY A 36 5.76 3.82 -8.37
C GLY A 36 5.12 5.06 -7.73
N ALA A 37 5.05 5.13 -6.40
CA ALA A 37 4.65 6.29 -5.58
C ALA A 37 4.04 7.50 -6.35
N ILE A 38 2.71 7.60 -6.35
CA ILE A 38 1.94 8.55 -7.16
C ILE A 38 1.37 9.65 -6.26
N PRO A 39 1.62 10.95 -6.53
CA PRO A 39 0.96 12.02 -5.81
C PRO A 39 -0.52 12.14 -6.22
N TYR A 40 -1.43 12.18 -5.25
CA TYR A 40 -2.87 12.35 -5.43
C TYR A 40 -3.46 13.25 -4.33
N LYS A 41 -4.07 14.38 -4.71
CA LYS A 41 -4.67 15.37 -3.78
C LYS A 41 -3.77 15.77 -2.59
N GLY A 42 -2.45 15.84 -2.81
CA GLY A 42 -1.47 16.21 -1.78
C GLY A 42 -1.05 15.08 -0.84
N VAL A 43 -1.43 13.84 -1.15
CA VAL A 43 -1.00 12.59 -0.49
C VAL A 43 -0.24 11.73 -1.51
N VAL A 44 0.89 11.16 -1.13
CA VAL A 44 1.60 10.18 -1.96
C VAL A 44 1.01 8.80 -1.71
N ILE A 45 0.46 8.16 -2.74
CA ILE A 45 -0.04 6.78 -2.64
C ILE A 45 0.97 5.83 -3.27
N ASP A 46 1.29 4.73 -2.61
CA ASP A 46 2.27 3.76 -3.08
C ASP A 46 1.87 2.34 -2.70
N SER A 47 2.28 1.35 -3.49
CA SER A 47 1.91 -0.04 -3.25
C SER A 47 3.06 -0.97 -3.54
N ARG A 48 3.22 -2.01 -2.71
CA ARG A 48 4.25 -3.04 -2.85
C ARG A 48 4.36 -3.61 -4.27
N TRP A 49 3.22 -3.93 -4.89
CA TRP A 49 3.19 -4.60 -6.18
C TRP A 49 2.84 -3.67 -7.36
N ASN A 50 2.63 -2.38 -7.09
CA ASN A 50 2.22 -1.39 -8.07
C ASN A 50 1.01 -1.81 -8.94
N VAL A 51 0.03 -2.54 -8.41
CA VAL A 51 -1.14 -2.97 -9.20
C VAL A 51 -2.13 -1.82 -9.33
N LEU A 52 -2.67 -1.58 -10.54
CA LEU A 52 -3.57 -0.47 -10.80
C LEU A 52 -4.84 -0.50 -9.93
N ALA A 53 -5.35 -1.69 -9.63
CA ALA A 53 -6.52 -1.87 -8.75
C ALA A 53 -6.25 -1.35 -7.33
N GLU A 54 -5.05 -1.58 -6.78
CA GLU A 54 -4.64 -1.09 -5.46
C GLU A 54 -4.59 0.44 -5.43
N PHE A 55 -4.04 1.05 -6.48
CA PHE A 55 -4.02 2.50 -6.61
C PHE A 55 -5.43 3.10 -6.71
N ARG A 56 -6.39 2.40 -7.34
CA ARG A 56 -7.79 2.85 -7.37
C ARG A 56 -8.37 2.84 -5.97
N SER A 57 -8.19 1.77 -5.19
CA SER A 57 -8.64 1.72 -3.81
C SER A 57 -8.00 2.81 -2.95
N MET A 58 -6.69 3.03 -3.07
CA MET A 58 -6.00 4.10 -2.34
C MET A 58 -6.49 5.50 -2.72
N ARG A 59 -6.80 5.76 -4.00
CA ARG A 59 -7.42 7.03 -4.41
C ARG A 59 -8.80 7.20 -3.77
N SER A 60 -9.62 6.15 -3.77
CA SER A 60 -10.93 6.18 -3.13
C SER A 60 -10.82 6.43 -1.63
N ILE A 61 -9.85 5.83 -0.93
CA ILE A 61 -9.56 6.11 0.49
C ILE A 61 -9.25 7.60 0.69
N VAL A 62 -8.39 8.18 -0.15
CA VAL A 62 -8.04 9.61 -0.09
C VAL A 62 -9.24 10.53 -0.39
N ASP A 63 -10.17 10.06 -1.22
CA ASP A 63 -11.40 10.78 -1.57
C ASP A 63 -12.44 10.74 -0.46
N GLU A 64 -12.52 9.65 0.31
CA GLU A 64 -13.41 9.48 1.46
C GLU A 64 -12.98 10.36 2.64
N LEU A 65 -11.69 10.62 2.79
CA LEU A 65 -11.17 11.51 3.83
C LEU A 65 -11.62 12.96 3.61
N SER A 66 -12.09 13.58 4.69
CA SER A 66 -12.34 15.03 4.72
C SER A 66 -11.07 15.81 4.35
N GLU A 67 -11.25 17.01 3.77
CA GLU A 67 -10.12 17.85 3.35
C GLU A 67 -9.14 18.14 4.50
N LEU A 68 -9.67 18.36 5.71
CA LEU A 68 -8.86 18.59 6.91
C LEU A 68 -8.02 17.36 7.30
N MET A 69 -8.57 16.15 7.19
CA MET A 69 -7.82 14.93 7.51
C MET A 69 -6.80 14.60 6.44
N ARG A 70 -7.20 14.68 5.17
CA ARG A 70 -6.30 14.48 4.03
C ARG A 70 -5.11 15.43 4.06
N ALA A 71 -5.31 16.69 4.42
CA ALA A 71 -4.24 17.68 4.49
C ALA A 71 -3.12 17.30 5.48
N ARG A 72 -3.41 16.45 6.47
CA ARG A 72 -2.46 15.98 7.50
C ARG A 72 -1.60 14.81 7.03
N ILE A 73 -2.08 14.04 6.06
CA ILE A 73 -1.41 12.82 5.58
C ILE A 73 -0.33 13.21 4.56
N ALA A 74 0.84 12.60 4.69
CA ALA A 74 1.95 12.70 3.74
C ALA A 74 1.86 11.58 2.70
N SER A 75 1.67 10.35 3.16
CA SER A 75 1.61 9.17 2.30
C SER A 75 0.70 8.07 2.84
N ILE A 76 0.21 7.24 1.93
CA ILE A 76 -0.45 5.97 2.21
C ILE A 76 0.29 4.91 1.39
N TRP A 77 0.84 3.91 2.06
CA TRP A 77 1.47 2.76 1.46
C TRP A 77 0.64 1.50 1.74
N CYS A 78 0.42 0.68 0.72
CA CYS A 78 -0.32 -0.57 0.84
C CYS A 78 0.60 -1.79 0.65
N ASP A 79 0.56 -2.72 1.61
CA ASP A 79 1.04 -4.09 1.42
C ASP A 79 -0.14 -5.01 1.08
N SER A 80 -0.40 -5.15 -0.20
CA SER A 80 -1.43 -6.08 -0.70
C SER A 80 -1.02 -7.55 -0.58
N ASN A 81 0.26 -7.88 -0.37
CA ASN A 81 0.68 -9.25 -0.05
C ASN A 81 0.16 -9.69 1.33
N CYS A 82 -0.08 -8.72 2.21
CA CYS A 82 -0.68 -8.92 3.52
C CYS A 82 -2.18 -8.60 3.52
N THR A 83 -2.86 -8.63 2.36
CA THR A 83 -4.29 -8.38 2.17
C THR A 83 -4.77 -7.09 2.86
N ALA A 84 -4.62 -5.95 2.19
CA ALA A 84 -5.07 -4.65 2.69
C ALA A 84 -4.44 -4.26 4.05
N ASN A 85 -3.12 -4.38 4.16
CA ASN A 85 -2.36 -3.79 5.27
C ASN A 85 -1.79 -2.44 4.82
N TYR A 86 -1.88 -1.42 5.67
CA TYR A 86 -1.52 -0.05 5.31
C TYR A 86 -0.52 0.59 6.27
N ILE A 87 0.37 1.40 5.71
CA ILE A 87 1.18 2.36 6.47
C ILE A 87 0.76 3.76 6.04
N VAL A 88 0.39 4.60 7.01
CA VAL A 88 -0.08 5.95 6.78
C VAL A 88 0.85 6.91 7.50
N THR A 89 1.63 7.66 6.74
CA THR A 89 2.59 8.61 7.29
C THR A 89 1.95 9.97 7.45
N VAL A 90 2.04 10.53 8.66
CA VAL A 90 1.51 11.85 8.99
C VAL A 90 2.59 12.91 8.78
N LYS A 91 2.19 14.06 8.25
CA LYS A 91 3.09 15.23 8.12
C LYS A 91 3.57 15.68 9.50
N PRO A 92 4.84 16.14 9.63
CA PRO A 92 5.38 16.60 10.90
C PRO A 92 4.50 17.64 11.59
N GLY A 93 4.18 17.43 12.87
CA GLY A 93 3.36 18.34 13.67
C GLY A 93 1.90 18.45 13.22
N LYS A 94 1.40 17.55 12.37
CA LYS A 94 0.01 17.54 11.86
C LYS A 94 -0.82 16.39 12.39
N PHE A 95 -0.29 15.57 13.30
CA PHE A 95 -1.07 14.55 13.98
C PHE A 95 -2.28 15.15 14.68
N ALA A 96 -3.42 14.47 14.56
CA ALA A 96 -4.66 14.78 15.24
C ALA A 96 -5.16 13.51 15.90
N VAL A 97 -5.74 13.63 17.10
CA VAL A 97 -6.14 12.48 17.93
C VAL A 97 -7.21 11.63 17.23
N ASP A 98 -8.06 12.25 16.43
CA ASP A 98 -9.13 11.64 15.64
C ASP A 98 -8.66 11.10 14.27
N LEU A 99 -7.40 11.33 13.89
CA LEU A 99 -6.87 10.90 12.59
C LEU A 99 -6.88 9.37 12.40
N PRO A 100 -6.46 8.54 13.38
CA PRO A 100 -6.47 7.08 13.21
C PRO A 100 -7.88 6.54 12.92
N GLU A 101 -8.88 6.97 13.68
CA GLU A 101 -10.28 6.56 13.50
C GLU A 101 -10.83 7.00 12.13
N ALA A 102 -10.53 8.23 11.71
CA ALA A 102 -10.94 8.73 10.40
C ALA A 102 -10.31 7.93 9.24
N VAL A 103 -9.05 7.52 9.38
CA VAL A 103 -8.33 6.70 8.40
C VAL A 103 -8.89 5.30 8.33
N GLU A 104 -9.12 4.64 9.47
CA GLU A 104 -9.73 3.32 9.54
C GLU A 104 -11.14 3.32 8.94
N ALA A 105 -11.99 4.26 9.32
CA ALA A 105 -13.34 4.37 8.77
C ALA A 105 -13.34 4.52 7.23
N ALA A 106 -12.43 5.33 6.68
CA ALA A 106 -12.28 5.47 5.24
C ALA A 106 -11.83 4.16 4.56
N ILE A 107 -10.86 3.46 5.15
CA ILE A 107 -10.38 2.17 4.62
C ILE A 107 -11.48 1.11 4.68
N VAL A 108 -12.18 0.99 5.80
CA VAL A 108 -13.29 0.07 5.97
C VAL A 108 -14.40 0.36 4.97
N SER A 109 -14.78 1.63 4.79
CA SER A 109 -15.84 2.02 3.85
C SER A 109 -15.49 1.69 2.39
N VAL A 110 -14.22 1.81 2.00
CA VAL A 110 -13.79 1.61 0.61
C VAL A 110 -13.43 0.15 0.32
N CYS A 111 -12.75 -0.51 1.25
CA CYS A 111 -12.13 -1.83 1.06
C CYS A 111 -12.89 -2.95 1.77
N GLY A 112 -13.89 -2.63 2.61
CA GLY A 112 -14.61 -3.59 3.45
C GLY A 112 -13.83 -4.06 4.68
N GLY A 113 -12.58 -3.61 4.85
CA GLY A 113 -11.74 -3.94 5.99
C GLY A 113 -10.24 -3.81 5.72
N HIS A 114 -9.44 -4.22 6.71
CA HIS A 114 -7.98 -4.25 6.66
C HIS A 114 -7.39 -5.28 7.62
N ASN A 115 -6.19 -5.77 7.32
CA ASN A 115 -5.41 -6.63 8.22
C ASN A 115 -4.58 -5.87 9.25
N GLY A 116 -4.48 -4.55 9.11
CA GLY A 116 -3.77 -3.69 10.04
C GLY A 116 -3.48 -2.33 9.41
N ILE A 117 -3.39 -1.32 10.26
CA ILE A 117 -2.98 0.02 9.85
C ILE A 117 -1.92 0.52 10.83
N MET A 118 -0.76 0.91 10.31
CA MET A 118 0.24 1.65 11.08
C MET A 118 0.17 3.13 10.73
N ILE A 119 -0.15 3.99 11.69
CA ILE A 119 -0.10 5.44 11.56
C ILE A 119 1.24 5.92 12.11
N GLU A 120 2.14 6.30 11.20
CA GLU A 120 3.41 6.92 11.57
C GLU A 120 3.17 8.38 11.95
N SER A 121 3.06 8.64 13.25
CA SER A 121 2.60 9.94 13.76
C SER A 121 3.70 11.00 13.70
N ASN A 122 4.97 10.57 13.67
CA ASN A 122 6.14 11.42 13.85
C ASN A 122 6.03 12.32 15.10
N SER A 123 5.30 11.84 16.12
CA SER A 123 5.02 12.56 17.36
C SER A 123 5.71 11.92 18.56
N VAL A 124 5.84 12.67 19.66
CA VAL A 124 6.45 12.17 20.92
C VAL A 124 5.67 10.98 21.50
N GLY A 125 4.37 10.86 21.18
CA GLY A 125 3.52 9.76 21.63
C GLY A 125 3.77 8.42 20.93
N GLY A 126 4.62 8.40 19.90
CA GLY A 126 4.88 7.20 19.10
C GLY A 126 3.83 6.96 18.01
N ASP A 127 4.03 5.90 17.25
CA ASP A 127 3.14 5.50 16.17
C ASP A 127 1.89 4.79 16.72
N VAL A 128 0.79 4.87 15.99
CA VAL A 128 -0.47 4.21 16.35
C VAL A 128 -0.63 2.97 15.49
N ILE A 129 -0.92 1.84 16.11
CA ILE A 129 -1.23 0.59 15.41
C ILE A 129 -2.72 0.31 15.62
N LEU A 130 -3.44 0.15 14.52
CA LEU A 130 -4.82 -0.33 14.51
C LEU A 130 -4.81 -1.79 14.09
N ASP A 131 -5.43 -2.62 14.92
CA ASP A 131 -5.52 -4.06 14.70
C ASP A 131 -6.39 -4.39 13.49
N CYS A 132 -6.37 -5.67 13.09
CA CYS A 132 -7.20 -6.18 12.01
C CYS A 132 -8.69 -5.86 12.22
N ASN A 133 -9.35 -5.35 11.17
CA ASN A 133 -10.76 -5.05 11.16
C ASN A 133 -11.34 -5.37 9.78
N TRP A 134 -11.89 -6.57 9.64
CA TRP A 134 -12.81 -6.91 8.56
C TRP A 134 -14.18 -6.92 9.18
N CYS A 135 -15.01 -5.91 8.88
CA CYS A 135 -16.37 -5.86 9.38
C CYS A 135 -17.00 -7.25 9.20
N GLU A 136 -17.52 -7.84 10.28
CA GLU A 136 -18.26 -9.09 10.17
C GLU A 136 -19.33 -8.86 9.10
N GLY A 137 -19.27 -9.66 8.02
CA GLY A 137 -20.31 -9.62 7.00
C GLY A 137 -21.67 -9.86 7.66
N PRO A 138 -22.79 -9.47 7.02
CA PRO A 138 -24.09 -9.88 7.55
C PRO A 138 -24.06 -11.39 7.76
N GLU A 139 -24.40 -11.84 8.98
CA GLU A 139 -24.63 -13.27 9.25
C GLU A 139 -25.58 -13.78 8.16
N VAL A 140 -25.07 -14.66 7.30
CA VAL A 140 -25.84 -15.32 6.24
C VAL A 140 -26.77 -16.38 6.79
#